data_AF-A0A1S8N4G3-F1
#
_entry.id   AF-A0A1S8N4G3-F1
#
_cell.length_a   1.000
_cell.length_b   1.000
_cell.length_c   1.000
_cell.angle_alpha   90.00
_cell.angle_beta   90.00
_cell.angle_gamma   90.00
#
_symmetry.space_group_name_H-M   'P 1'
#
loop_
_entity.id
_entity.type
_entity.pdbx_description
1 polymer ?
#
loop_
_entity_poly.entity_id
_entity_poly.type
_entity_poly.pdbx_seq_one_letter_code
_entity_poly.pdbx_strand_id
1 'polypeptide(L)'
;MIFISLKKVMGRTKSLPEIGAPGGPCIPGKARLFVTVDGEFFPCEKVSEVSKVMNIGNLDDGFEMKKVNDLLNVGKLTPVECKKCWALTKCSICAKELEREGKLSVDAKLSMCESVRRSTEERLKKLILLKESRTIYKI
;
A
#
# COMPACT_ATOMS: atom_id res chain seq x y z
N MET A 1 26.07 -2.93 -10.54
CA MET A 1 24.65 -2.64 -10.20
C MET A 1 23.80 -3.40 -11.21
N ILE A 2 23.03 -4.47 -10.95
CA ILE A 2 21.97 -4.67 -9.97
C ILE A 2 21.93 -6.19 -9.66
N PHE A 3 22.48 -6.61 -8.52
CA PHE A 3 22.41 -7.99 -8.02
C PHE A 3 21.21 -8.15 -7.08
N ILE A 4 19.99 -7.92 -7.59
CA ILE A 4 18.81 -8.24 -6.80
C ILE A 4 18.45 -9.70 -7.11
N SER A 5 18.82 -10.60 -6.20
CA SER A 5 18.34 -11.99 -6.23
C SER A 5 16.83 -12.01 -6.42
N LEU A 6 16.32 -12.76 -7.41
CA LEU A 6 14.87 -12.93 -7.66
C LEU A 6 14.11 -13.30 -6.37
N LYS A 7 14.76 -14.04 -5.47
CA LYS A 7 14.24 -14.38 -4.13
C LYS A 7 13.93 -13.14 -3.27
N LYS A 8 14.70 -12.06 -3.42
CA LYS A 8 14.49 -10.79 -2.72
C LYS A 8 13.29 -10.02 -3.28
N VAL A 9 12.97 -10.17 -4.57
CA VAL A 9 11.84 -9.48 -5.23
C VAL A 9 10.51 -10.17 -4.98
N MET A 10 10.49 -11.50 -5.05
CA MET A 10 9.26 -12.28 -4.89
C MET A 10 8.79 -12.35 -3.43
N GLY A 11 9.69 -12.15 -2.47
CA GLY A 11 9.39 -12.34 -1.04
C GLY A 11 9.55 -13.80 -0.63
N ARG A 12 9.59 -14.06 0.68
CA ARG A 12 9.84 -15.41 1.24
C ARG A 12 8.56 -16.21 1.51
N THR A 13 7.39 -15.59 1.38
CA THR A 13 6.12 -16.18 1.78
C THR A 13 5.61 -17.15 0.71
N LYS A 14 5.34 -18.40 1.10
CA LYS A 14 4.80 -19.44 0.20
C LYS A 14 3.30 -19.31 -0.04
N SER A 15 2.57 -18.77 0.94
CA SER A 15 1.11 -18.60 0.92
C SER A 15 0.71 -17.30 1.62
N LEU A 16 -0.54 -16.87 1.42
CA LEU A 16 -1.12 -15.77 2.19
C LEU A 16 -1.43 -16.24 3.62
N PRO A 17 -1.20 -15.38 4.64
CA PRO A 17 -1.64 -15.66 6.00
C PRO A 17 -3.18 -15.62 6.09
N GLU A 18 -3.73 -16.28 7.11
CA GLU A 18 -5.17 -16.22 7.41
C GLU A 18 -5.65 -14.79 7.71
N ILE A 19 -4.80 -14.01 8.38
CA ILE A 19 -5.05 -12.61 8.72
C ILE A 19 -3.89 -11.77 8.21
N GLY A 20 -4.20 -10.69 7.49
CA GLY A 20 -3.20 -9.77 6.97
C GLY A 20 -3.80 -8.51 6.38
N ALA A 21 -2.92 -7.56 6.08
CA ALA A 21 -3.24 -6.34 5.35
C ALA A 21 -2.62 -6.38 3.94
N PRO A 22 -3.12 -5.58 2.98
CA PRO A 22 -2.45 -5.37 1.71
C PRO A 22 -1.00 -4.91 1.90
N GLY A 23 -0.11 -5.17 0.93
CA GLY A 23 1.31 -4.81 1.06
C GLY A 23 1.62 -3.31 0.98
N GLY A 24 0.70 -2.49 0.45
CA GLY A 24 0.93 -1.10 0.08
C GLY A 24 0.96 -0.08 1.22
N PRO A 25 0.06 -0.20 2.21
CA PRO A 25 0.05 0.70 3.36
C PRO A 25 1.31 0.56 4.22
N CYS A 26 1.95 1.69 4.50
CA CYS A 26 2.90 1.78 5.62
C CYS A 26 2.14 1.87 6.95
N ILE A 27 2.83 1.70 8.08
CA ILE A 27 2.24 1.95 9.41
C ILE A 27 2.05 3.47 9.56
N PRO A 28 0.80 3.98 9.60
CA PRO A 28 0.53 5.41 9.64
C PRO A 28 1.19 6.07 10.86
N GLY A 29 1.89 7.18 10.65
CA GLY A 29 2.53 7.94 11.75
C GLY A 29 3.74 7.28 12.41
N LYS A 30 4.14 6.06 12.05
CA LYS A 30 5.28 5.39 12.72
C LYS A 30 6.64 5.95 12.29
N ALA A 31 6.85 6.12 10.99
CA ALA A 31 8.17 6.46 10.44
C ALA A 31 8.25 7.88 9.87
N ARG A 32 7.09 8.48 9.55
CA ARG A 32 6.99 9.76 8.86
C ARG A 32 5.85 10.59 9.44
N LEU A 33 5.63 10.55 10.76
CA LEU A 33 4.60 11.38 11.37
C LEU A 33 4.79 12.83 10.92
N PHE A 34 3.75 13.40 10.34
CA PHE A 34 3.72 14.80 9.97
C PHE A 34 2.83 15.53 10.97
N VAL A 35 3.33 16.62 11.54
CA VAL A 35 2.65 17.40 12.58
C VAL A 35 2.53 18.83 12.09
N THR A 36 1.34 19.40 12.15
CA THR A 36 1.10 20.80 11.74
C THR A 36 1.49 21.77 12.86
N VAL A 37 1.51 23.07 12.55
CA VAL A 37 1.74 24.13 13.54
C VAL A 37 0.66 24.17 14.62
N ASP A 38 -0.54 23.69 14.31
CA ASP A 38 -1.67 23.57 15.23
C ASP A 38 -1.62 22.28 16.06
N GLY A 39 -0.60 21.45 15.88
CA GLY A 39 -0.43 20.20 16.63
C GLY A 39 -1.22 19.01 16.08
N GLU A 40 -1.77 19.10 14.87
CA GLU A 40 -2.54 18.02 14.23
C GLU A 40 -1.62 16.99 13.58
N PHE A 41 -1.97 15.70 13.70
CA PHE A 41 -1.16 14.58 13.23
C PHE A 41 -1.65 14.02 11.89
N PHE A 42 -0.70 13.76 11.00
CA PHE A 42 -0.94 13.15 9.69
C PHE A 42 0.03 11.99 9.45
N PRO A 43 -0.39 10.96 8.68
CA PRO A 43 0.37 9.73 8.47
C PRO A 43 1.71 9.94 7.76
N CYS A 44 1.80 10.93 6.87
CA CYS A 44 3.02 11.40 6.22
C CYS A 44 2.82 12.77 5.55
N GLU A 45 3.91 13.38 5.11
CA GLU A 45 3.96 14.69 4.46
C GLU A 45 3.22 14.77 3.11
N LYS A 46 2.76 13.63 2.58
CA LYS A 46 2.21 13.52 1.22
C LYS A 46 0.69 13.53 1.17
N VAL A 47 0.02 13.60 2.33
CA VAL A 47 -1.44 13.61 2.41
C VAL A 47 -1.95 15.03 2.56
N SER A 48 -3.23 15.22 2.24
CA SER A 48 -3.88 16.53 2.37
C SER A 48 -4.18 16.86 3.84
N GLU A 49 -3.69 17.99 4.31
CA GLU A 49 -3.92 18.50 5.68
C GLU A 49 -5.37 18.93 5.92
N VAL A 50 -6.09 19.31 4.85
CA VAL A 50 -7.53 19.66 4.96
C VAL A 50 -8.43 18.42 5.06
N SER A 51 -7.89 17.23 4.78
CA SER A 51 -8.66 15.99 4.75
C SER A 51 -8.80 15.40 6.15
N LYS A 52 -10.03 15.43 6.69
CA LYS A 52 -10.33 14.89 8.02
C LYS A 52 -10.05 13.39 8.17
N VAL A 53 -10.13 12.62 7.08
CA VAL A 53 -9.82 11.18 7.10
C VAL A 53 -8.31 10.92 7.18
N MET A 54 -7.48 11.91 6.82
CA MET A 54 -6.03 11.83 6.90
C MET A 54 -5.46 12.31 8.23
N ASN A 55 -6.21 13.12 8.97
CA ASN A 55 -5.85 13.47 10.32
C ASN A 55 -5.99 12.23 11.24
N ILE A 56 -4.90 11.83 11.89
CA ILE A 56 -4.82 10.63 12.74
C ILE A 56 -4.67 10.95 14.23
N GLY A 57 -4.99 12.17 14.67
CA GLY A 57 -4.83 12.60 16.06
C GLY A 57 -4.25 14.00 16.18
N ASN A 58 -3.88 14.40 17.41
CA ASN A 58 -3.29 15.70 17.72
C ASN A 58 -2.39 15.61 18.98
N LEU A 59 -1.73 16.72 19.35
CA LEU A 59 -0.86 16.80 20.52
C LEU A 59 -1.58 16.59 21.86
N ASP A 60 -2.87 16.94 21.96
CA ASP A 60 -3.63 16.91 23.21
C ASP A 60 -4.16 15.49 23.52
N ASP A 61 -4.78 14.85 22.51
CA ASP A 61 -5.44 13.55 22.58
C ASP A 61 -4.53 12.39 22.14
N GLY A 62 -3.41 12.70 21.49
CA GLY A 62 -2.51 11.72 20.91
C GLY A 62 -3.08 11.07 19.64
N PHE A 63 -2.70 9.82 19.37
CA PHE A 63 -3.12 9.08 18.17
C PHE A 63 -4.55 8.56 18.27
N GLU A 64 -5.38 8.90 17.28
CA GLU A 64 -6.68 8.29 17.09
C GLU A 64 -6.54 6.91 16.44
N MET A 65 -6.37 5.88 17.28
CA MET A 65 -6.05 4.51 16.84
C MET A 65 -7.05 3.91 15.85
N LYS A 66 -8.32 4.32 15.90
CA LYS A 66 -9.32 3.88 14.92
C LYS A 66 -8.95 4.33 13.50
N LYS A 67 -8.63 5.61 13.31
CA LYS A 67 -8.22 6.15 12.01
C LYS A 67 -6.90 5.55 11.56
N VAL A 68 -5.93 5.39 12.45
CA VAL A 68 -4.67 4.69 12.15
C VAL A 68 -4.94 3.28 11.59
N ASN A 69 -5.83 2.51 12.22
CA ASN A 69 -6.18 1.17 11.77
C ASN A 69 -6.93 1.16 10.44
N ASP A 70 -7.79 2.15 10.18
CA ASP A 70 -8.54 2.26 8.93
C ASP A 70 -7.63 2.64 7.75
N LEU A 71 -6.64 3.52 7.97
CA LEU A 71 -5.62 3.85 6.97
C LEU A 71 -4.63 2.69 6.74
N LEU A 72 -4.25 1.96 7.80
CA LEU A 72 -3.38 0.80 7.69
C LEU A 72 -4.04 -0.33 6.88
N ASN A 73 -5.35 -0.51 7.04
CA ASN A 73 -6.10 -1.55 6.35
C ASN A 73 -7.12 -0.98 5.37
N VAL A 74 -6.63 -0.22 4.38
CA VAL A 74 -7.45 0.23 3.23
C VAL A 74 -8.18 -0.93 2.55
N GLY A 75 -7.69 -2.17 2.72
CA GLY A 75 -8.33 -3.43 2.33
C GLY A 75 -9.82 -3.51 2.72
N LYS A 76 -10.18 -2.99 3.90
CA LYS A 76 -11.55 -2.98 4.41
C LYS A 76 -12.57 -2.26 3.52
N LEU A 77 -12.13 -1.33 2.66
CA LEU A 77 -13.01 -0.64 1.70
C LEU A 77 -13.57 -1.58 0.62
N THR A 78 -12.84 -2.64 0.28
CA THR A 78 -13.20 -3.59 -0.80
C THR A 78 -12.83 -5.01 -0.36
N PRO A 79 -13.49 -5.54 0.69
CA PRO A 79 -13.03 -6.76 1.35
C PRO A 79 -13.18 -7.99 0.45
N VAL A 80 -14.20 -8.03 -0.41
CA VAL A 80 -14.46 -9.15 -1.33
C VAL A 80 -13.34 -9.25 -2.36
N GLU A 81 -12.97 -8.11 -2.94
CA GLU A 81 -11.96 -7.98 -3.98
C GLU A 81 -10.56 -8.23 -3.42
N CYS A 82 -10.25 -7.63 -2.27
CA CYS A 82 -8.93 -7.78 -1.63
C CYS A 82 -8.68 -9.23 -1.22
N LYS A 83 -9.68 -9.94 -0.66
CA LYS A 83 -9.54 -11.36 -0.28
C LYS A 83 -9.30 -12.29 -1.49
N LYS A 84 -9.74 -11.90 -2.68
CA LYS A 84 -9.56 -12.67 -3.93
C LYS A 84 -8.37 -12.18 -4.78
N CYS A 85 -7.63 -11.16 -4.33
CA CYS A 85 -6.60 -10.51 -5.15
C CYS A 85 -5.28 -11.30 -5.15
N TRP A 86 -4.87 -11.80 -6.31
CA TRP A 86 -3.59 -12.50 -6.50
C TRP A 86 -2.36 -11.61 -6.25
N ALA A 87 -2.53 -10.28 -6.34
CA ALA A 87 -1.46 -9.30 -6.14
C ALA A 87 -1.48 -8.67 -4.73
N LEU A 88 -2.24 -9.21 -3.76
CA LEU A 88 -2.45 -8.58 -2.44
C LEU A 88 -1.16 -8.18 -1.72
N THR A 89 -0.15 -9.07 -1.70
CA THR A 89 1.15 -8.83 -1.05
C THR A 89 2.06 -7.86 -1.82
N LYS A 90 1.70 -7.57 -3.08
CA LYS A 90 2.39 -6.61 -3.94
C LYS A 90 1.56 -5.34 -4.17
N CYS A 91 0.42 -5.22 -3.48
CA CYS A 91 -0.38 -4.01 -3.53
C CYS A 91 0.50 -2.80 -3.19
N SER A 92 0.36 -1.72 -3.94
CA SER A 92 1.08 -0.46 -3.71
C SER A 92 0.14 0.69 -3.39
N ILE A 93 -1.15 0.41 -3.22
CA ILE A 93 -2.18 1.42 -2.94
C ILE A 93 -2.02 1.89 -1.50
N CYS A 94 -1.91 3.21 -1.32
CA CYS A 94 -1.96 3.86 -0.03
C CYS A 94 -3.19 4.79 0.06
N ALA A 95 -3.59 5.15 1.28
CA ALA A 95 -4.80 5.93 1.50
C ALA A 95 -4.78 7.31 0.79
N LYS A 96 -3.60 7.91 0.63
CA LYS A 96 -3.41 9.16 -0.14
C LYS A 96 -4.08 9.10 -1.52
N GLU A 97 -3.88 8.01 -2.26
CA GLU A 97 -4.39 7.89 -3.62
C GLU A 97 -5.92 7.70 -3.66
N LEU A 98 -6.51 7.30 -2.52
CA LEU A 98 -7.93 6.99 -2.37
C LEU A 98 -8.75 8.17 -1.85
N GLU A 99 -8.08 9.18 -1.30
CA GLU A 99 -8.73 10.32 -0.67
C GLU A 99 -9.45 11.18 -1.70
N ARG A 100 -10.75 11.38 -1.49
CA ARG A 100 -11.61 12.25 -2.28
C ARG A 100 -12.53 12.96 -1.29
N GLU A 101 -12.49 14.29 -1.30
CA GLU A 101 -13.43 15.12 -0.55
C GLU A 101 -13.54 14.77 0.95
N GLY A 102 -12.41 14.48 1.59
CA GLY A 102 -12.36 14.14 3.01
C GLY A 102 -12.72 12.68 3.34
N LYS A 103 -12.86 11.80 2.35
CA LYS A 103 -13.23 10.39 2.51
C LYS A 103 -12.37 9.48 1.65
N LEU A 104 -12.29 8.19 2.01
CA LEU A 104 -11.65 7.19 1.15
C LEU A 104 -12.66 6.63 0.15
N SER A 105 -12.40 6.82 -1.15
CA SER A 105 -13.29 6.40 -2.23
C SER A 105 -13.06 4.93 -2.60
N VAL A 106 -14.16 4.16 -2.61
CA VAL A 106 -14.19 2.77 -3.10
C VAL A 106 -13.89 2.72 -4.60
N ASP A 107 -14.50 3.60 -5.38
CA ASP A 107 -14.33 3.63 -6.84
C ASP A 107 -12.89 3.99 -7.23
N ALA A 108 -12.30 4.98 -6.56
CA ALA A 108 -10.89 5.32 -6.73
C ALA A 108 -9.99 4.11 -6.44
N LYS A 109 -10.33 3.33 -5.40
CA LYS A 109 -9.59 2.13 -5.05
C LYS A 109 -9.73 1.04 -6.11
N LEU A 110 -10.93 0.76 -6.59
CA LEU A 110 -11.18 -0.27 -7.61
C LEU A 110 -10.45 0.06 -8.93
N SER A 111 -10.47 1.33 -9.33
CA SER A 111 -9.69 1.83 -10.48
C SER A 111 -8.20 1.59 -10.27
N MET A 112 -7.65 1.96 -9.11
CA MET A 112 -6.24 1.72 -8.79
C MET A 112 -5.87 0.24 -8.69
N CYS A 113 -6.78 -0.62 -8.24
CA CYS A 113 -6.57 -2.06 -8.20
C CYS A 113 -6.30 -2.64 -9.60
N GLU A 114 -6.91 -2.11 -10.67
CA GLU A 114 -6.59 -2.52 -12.04
C GLU A 114 -5.15 -2.13 -12.41
N SER A 115 -4.78 -0.86 -12.20
CA SER A 115 -3.45 -0.36 -12.53
C SER A 115 -2.34 -1.09 -11.77
N VAL A 116 -2.54 -1.36 -10.47
CA VAL A 116 -1.59 -2.09 -9.63
C VAL A 116 -1.42 -3.53 -10.10
N ARG A 117 -2.52 -4.21 -10.47
CA ARG A 117 -2.45 -5.57 -11.01
C ARG A 117 -1.67 -5.60 -12.34
N ARG A 118 -1.98 -4.69 -13.27
CA ARG A 118 -1.27 -4.56 -14.54
C ARG A 118 0.22 -4.28 -14.32
N SER A 119 0.57 -3.33 -13.46
CA SER A 119 1.96 -3.01 -13.14
C SER A 119 2.69 -4.18 -12.48
N THR A 120 1.99 -4.95 -11.63
CA THR A 120 2.56 -6.13 -10.98
C THR A 120 2.83 -7.23 -12.00
N GLU A 121 1.88 -7.48 -12.90
CA GLU A 121 2.03 -8.46 -13.97
C GLU A 121 3.22 -8.12 -14.89
N GLU A 122 3.33 -6.87 -15.34
CA GLU A 122 4.45 -6.42 -16.16
C GLU A 122 5.79 -6.56 -15.44
N ARG A 123 5.83 -6.29 -14.14
CA ARG A 123 7.02 -6.52 -13.33
C ARG A 123 7.37 -8.01 -13.27
N LEU A 124 6.39 -8.89 -13.11
CA LEU A 124 6.61 -10.34 -13.09
C LEU A 124 7.13 -10.85 -14.44
N LYS A 125 6.53 -10.43 -15.56
CA LYS A 125 7.01 -10.76 -16.92
C LYS A 125 8.46 -10.35 -17.12
N LYS A 126 8.83 -9.12 -16.73
CA LYS A 126 10.22 -8.65 -16.80
C LYS A 126 11.17 -9.50 -15.96
N LEU A 127 10.75 -9.92 -14.76
CA LEU A 127 11.56 -10.80 -13.91
C LEU A 127 11.74 -12.20 -14.52
N ILE A 128 10.69 -12.74 -15.14
CA ILE A 128 10.76 -14.02 -15.86
C ILE A 128 11.72 -13.90 -17.03
N LEU A 129 11.56 -12.88 -17.87
CA LEU A 129 12.45 -12.62 -19.01
C LEU A 129 13.92 -12.52 -18.56
N LEU A 130 14.22 -11.75 -17.50
CA LEU A 130 15.57 -11.62 -16.96
C LEU A 130 16.13 -12.94 -16.40
N LYS A 131 15.27 -13.83 -15.90
CA LYS A 131 15.66 -15.17 -15.44
C LYS A 131 15.96 -16.07 -16.65
N GLU A 132 15.08 -16.07 -17.64
CA GLU A 132 15.18 -16.91 -18.83
C GLU A 132 16.32 -16.49 -19.74
N SER A 133 16.60 -15.18 -19.86
CA SER A 133 17.76 -14.68 -20.61
C SER A 133 19.05 -15.32 -20.11
N ARG A 134 19.18 -15.50 -18.79
CA ARG A 134 20.35 -16.10 -18.14
C ARG A 134 20.37 -17.62 -18.13
N THR A 135 19.20 -18.25 -18.00
CA THR A 135 19.11 -19.71 -17.72
C THR A 135 18.75 -20.54 -18.94
N ILE A 136 17.96 -19.99 -19.85
CA ILE A 136 17.46 -20.67 -21.05
C ILE A 136 18.20 -20.14 -22.27
N TYR A 137 18.08 -18.84 -22.55
CA TYR A 137 18.61 -18.24 -23.77
C TYR A 137 20.13 -18.00 -23.73
N LYS A 138 20.69 -17.89 -22.52
CA LYS A 138 22.13 -17.66 -22.25
C LYS A 138 22.71 -16.46 -23.03
N ILE A 139 21.92 -15.40 -23.15
CA ILE A 139 22.29 -14.10 -23.73
C ILE A 139 22.51 -13.05 -22.64
#